data_AF-A0A1H4J2H8-F1
#
_entry.id   AF-A0A1H4J2H8-F1
#
_cell.length_a   1.000
_cell.length_b   1.000
_cell.length_c   1.000
_cell.angle_alpha   90.00
_cell.angle_beta   90.00
_cell.angle_gamma   90.00
#
_symmetry.space_group_name_H-M   'P 1'
#
loop_
_entity.id
_entity.type
_entity.pdbx_description
1 polymer ?
#
loop_
_entity_poly.entity_id
_entity_poly.type
_entity_poly.pdbx_seq_one_letter_code
_entity_poly.pdbx_strand_id
1 'polypeptide(L)'
;MQPQTVTLIVAVMGIAGTLAGGMASQWMTRRAQHKQWLRDQRKQEWRELLNTLTKAFATIIRLEQVGVAYDPDSQLELAAAKESANNVIRDRIFIAPEVGDMNVLRAWTLIMNSSRRGDLNDAQNRFHNLAADIVLSALKTSE
;
A
#
# COMPACT_ATOMS: atom_id res chain seq x y z
N MET A 1 -14.96 -36.28 -52.21
CA MET A 1 -15.31 -34.94 -51.70
C MET A 1 -14.91 -33.92 -52.75
N GLN A 2 -15.78 -32.97 -53.11
CA GLN A 2 -15.42 -31.93 -54.08
C GLN A 2 -14.39 -30.96 -53.47
N PRO A 3 -13.35 -30.54 -54.22
CA PRO A 3 -12.29 -29.67 -53.70
C PRO A 3 -12.81 -28.34 -53.13
N GLN A 4 -13.94 -27.85 -53.66
CA GLN A 4 -14.60 -26.64 -53.16
C GLN A 4 -15.09 -26.78 -51.71
N THR A 5 -15.57 -27.96 -51.30
CA THR A 5 -16.06 -28.21 -49.94
C THR A 5 -14.91 -28.20 -48.92
N VAL A 6 -13.73 -28.72 -49.31
CA VAL A 6 -12.54 -28.75 -48.45
C VAL A 6 -12.01 -27.33 -48.22
N THR A 7 -11.92 -26.52 -49.26
CA THR A 7 -11.49 -25.11 -49.16
C THR A 7 -12.42 -24.28 -48.27
N LEU A 8 -13.73 -24.49 -48.37
CA LEU A 8 -14.71 -23.79 -47.52
C LEU A 8 -14.54 -24.14 -46.04
N ILE A 9 -14.35 -25.43 -45.71
CA ILE A 9 -14.15 -25.90 -44.34
C ILE A 9 -12.85 -25.33 -43.75
N VAL A 10 -11.76 -25.35 -44.52
CA VAL A 10 -10.46 -24.80 -44.07
C VAL A 10 -10.55 -23.29 -43.85
N ALA A 11 -11.22 -22.56 -44.73
CA ALA A 11 -11.42 -21.11 -44.57
C ALA A 11 -12.24 -20.77 -43.31
N VAL A 12 -13.35 -21.49 -43.07
CA VAL A 12 -14.18 -21.30 -41.87
C VAL A 12 -13.39 -21.65 -40.60
N MET A 13 -12.62 -22.73 -40.59
CA MET A 13 -11.77 -23.08 -39.45
C MET A 13 -10.66 -22.05 -39.21
N GLY A 14 -10.07 -21.47 -40.27
CA GLY A 14 -9.08 -20.39 -40.15
C GLY A 14 -9.66 -19.12 -39.52
N ILE A 15 -10.86 -18.72 -39.96
CA ILE A 15 -11.58 -17.56 -39.39
C ILE A 15 -11.98 -17.85 -37.94
N ALA A 16 -12.53 -19.03 -37.64
CA ALA A 16 -12.89 -19.41 -36.28
C ALA A 16 -11.67 -19.49 -35.35
N GLY A 17 -10.55 -20.02 -35.83
CA GLY A 17 -9.30 -20.13 -35.06
C GLY A 17 -8.69 -18.77 -34.72
N THR A 18 -8.69 -17.84 -35.67
CA THR A 18 -8.18 -16.47 -35.42
C THR A 18 -9.06 -15.69 -34.44
N LEU A 19 -10.39 -15.80 -34.56
CA LEU A 19 -11.34 -15.17 -33.63
C LEU A 19 -11.23 -15.77 -32.22
N ALA A 20 -11.22 -17.10 -32.10
CA ALA A 20 -11.07 -17.78 -30.82
C ALA A 20 -9.71 -17.47 -30.15
N GLY A 21 -8.63 -17.46 -30.94
CA GLY A 21 -7.30 -17.08 -30.47
C GLY A 21 -7.24 -15.63 -29.97
N GLY A 22 -7.87 -14.70 -30.70
CA GLY A 22 -7.97 -13.30 -30.28
C GLY A 22 -8.73 -13.12 -28.97
N MET A 23 -9.87 -13.80 -28.82
CA MET A 23 -10.69 -13.74 -27.60
C MET A 23 -9.94 -14.33 -26.39
N ALA A 24 -9.26 -15.48 -26.56
CA ALA A 24 -8.47 -16.09 -25.51
C ALA A 24 -7.30 -15.20 -25.08
N SER A 25 -6.58 -14.63 -26.05
CA SER A 25 -5.48 -13.68 -25.79
C SER A 25 -5.96 -12.44 -25.03
N GLN A 26 -7.08 -11.85 -25.47
CA GLN A 26 -7.64 -10.67 -24.80
C GLN A 26 -8.09 -10.98 -23.36
N TRP A 27 -8.69 -12.15 -23.14
CA TRP A 27 -9.11 -12.56 -21.81
C TRP A 27 -7.94 -12.81 -20.86
N MET A 28 -6.89 -13.49 -21.33
CA MET A 28 -5.66 -13.69 -20.57
C MET A 28 -4.98 -12.35 -20.25
N THR A 29 -4.90 -11.46 -21.24
CA THR A 29 -4.32 -10.11 -21.07
C THR A 29 -5.07 -9.30 -20.02
N ARG A 30 -6.41 -9.27 -20.09
CA ARG A 30 -7.24 -8.57 -19.10
C ARG A 30 -7.01 -9.09 -17.68
N ARG A 31 -6.91 -10.41 -17.52
CA ARG A 31 -6.64 -11.04 -16.22
C ARG A 31 -5.25 -10.68 -15.70
N ALA A 32 -4.23 -10.73 -16.56
CA ALA A 32 -2.87 -10.36 -16.19
C ALA A 32 -2.77 -8.87 -15.82
N GLN A 33 -3.37 -7.98 -16.62
CA GLN A 33 -3.45 -6.55 -16.34
C GLN A 33 -4.15 -6.24 -15.02
N HIS A 34 -5.26 -6.92 -14.73
CA HIS A 34 -5.97 -6.71 -13.46
C HIS A 34 -5.14 -7.15 -12.25
N LYS A 35 -4.46 -8.30 -12.34
CA LYS A 35 -3.54 -8.75 -11.28
C LYS A 35 -2.37 -7.78 -11.08
N GLN A 36 -1.79 -7.30 -12.17
CA GLN A 36 -0.71 -6.32 -12.12
C GLN A 36 -1.19 -5.02 -11.47
N TRP A 37 -2.35 -4.53 -11.88
CA TRP A 37 -2.97 -3.34 -11.30
C TRP A 37 -3.19 -3.47 -9.78
N LEU A 38 -3.69 -4.62 -9.31
CA LEU A 38 -3.83 -4.87 -7.87
C LEU A 38 -2.48 -4.83 -7.13
N ARG A 39 -1.42 -5.42 -7.69
CA ARG A 39 -0.06 -5.38 -7.11
C ARG A 39 0.47 -3.95 -7.03
N ASP A 40 0.26 -3.17 -8.08
CA ASP A 40 0.71 -1.78 -8.15
C ASP A 40 -0.04 -0.89 -7.15
N GLN A 41 -1.36 -1.07 -7.01
CA GLN A 41 -2.16 -0.37 -5.99
C GLN A 41 -1.69 -0.69 -4.56
N ARG A 42 -1.45 -1.98 -4.26
CA ARG A 42 -0.92 -2.40 -2.95
C ARG A 42 0.44 -1.78 -2.67
N LYS A 43 1.36 -1.81 -3.66
CA LYS A 43 2.68 -1.20 -3.54
C LYS A 43 2.60 0.32 -3.30
N GLN A 44 1.67 1.00 -3.97
CA GLN A 44 1.43 2.42 -3.77
C GLN A 44 0.93 2.68 -2.35
N GLU A 45 -0.07 1.95 -1.88
CA GLU A 45 -0.63 2.10 -0.53
C GLU A 45 0.42 1.87 0.57
N TRP A 46 1.26 0.83 0.44
CA TRP A 46 2.37 0.57 1.37
C TRP A 46 3.36 1.73 1.41
N ARG A 47 3.73 2.27 0.25
CA ARG A 47 4.64 3.41 0.15
C ARG A 47 4.05 4.66 0.81
N GLU A 48 2.77 4.93 0.57
CA GLU A 48 2.07 6.06 1.17
C GLU A 48 1.98 5.93 2.69
N LEU A 49 1.64 4.73 3.20
CA LEU A 49 1.63 4.44 4.63
C LEU A 49 3.00 4.74 5.27
N LEU A 50 4.06 4.15 4.73
CA LEU A 50 5.41 4.31 5.28
C LEU A 50 5.88 5.76 5.22
N ASN A 51 5.65 6.45 4.10
CA ASN A 51 6.07 7.83 3.91
C ASN A 51 5.34 8.79 4.87
N THR A 52 4.03 8.63 5.00
CA THR A 52 3.21 9.46 5.90
C THR A 52 3.58 9.23 7.36
N LEU A 53 3.75 7.97 7.79
CA LEU A 53 4.20 7.66 9.15
C LEU A 53 5.59 8.21 9.46
N THR A 54 6.52 8.13 8.50
CA THR A 54 7.87 8.69 8.65
C THR A 54 7.84 10.20 8.82
N LYS A 55 7.06 10.90 7.97
CA LYS A 55 6.90 12.35 8.08
C LYS A 55 6.24 12.75 9.38
N ALA A 56 5.14 12.09 9.75
CA ALA A 56 4.43 12.35 11.00
C ALA A 56 5.34 12.14 12.21
N PHE A 57 6.09 11.04 12.24
CA PHE A 57 7.03 10.75 13.33
C PHE A 57 8.12 11.83 13.44
N ALA A 58 8.74 12.21 12.32
CA ALA A 58 9.76 13.26 12.30
C ALA A 58 9.21 14.61 12.81
N THR A 59 8.02 15.00 12.38
CA THR A 59 7.35 16.21 12.86
C THR A 59 7.07 16.15 14.37
N ILE A 60 6.53 15.02 14.85
CA ILE A 60 6.18 14.83 16.26
C ILE A 60 7.42 14.92 17.14
N ILE A 61 8.50 14.18 16.81
CA ILE A 61 9.75 14.20 17.58
C ILE A 61 10.36 15.61 17.58
N ARG A 62 10.41 16.28 16.42
CA ARG A 62 10.95 17.64 16.30
C ARG A 62 10.21 18.61 17.23
N LEU A 63 8.88 18.58 17.22
CA LEU A 63 8.07 19.51 18.02
C LEU A 63 8.10 19.16 19.51
N GLU A 64 8.08 17.87 19.86
CA GLU A 64 8.15 17.44 21.26
C GLU A 64 9.54 17.70 21.90
N GLN A 65 10.63 17.66 21.12
CA GLN A 65 11.98 18.05 21.58
C GLN A 65 12.12 19.55 21.87
N VAL A 66 11.49 20.41 21.06
CA VAL A 66 11.57 21.87 21.21
C VAL A 66 10.68 22.38 22.35
N GLY A 67 9.75 21.55 22.84
CA GLY A 67 8.80 21.91 23.88
C GLY A 67 7.65 22.73 23.29
N VAL A 68 6.61 22.05 22.82
CA VAL A 68 5.39 22.57 22.15
C VAL A 68 4.59 23.61 22.98
N ALA A 69 5.07 24.00 24.16
CA ALA A 69 4.31 24.77 25.15
C ALA A 69 4.09 26.25 24.77
N TYR A 70 4.73 26.80 23.73
CA TYR A 70 4.75 28.26 23.53
C TYR A 70 4.12 28.78 22.23
N ASP A 71 3.82 27.94 21.23
CA ASP A 71 3.39 28.42 19.91
C ASP A 71 2.12 27.69 19.37
N PRO A 72 1.02 28.40 19.09
CA PRO A 72 -0.21 27.83 18.53
C PRO A 72 -0.01 27.11 17.19
N ASP A 73 0.87 27.61 16.32
CA ASP A 73 1.13 27.00 15.00
C ASP A 73 1.80 25.63 15.15
N SER A 74 2.74 25.52 16.10
CA SER A 74 3.38 24.25 16.47
C SER A 74 2.39 23.23 17.02
N GLN A 75 1.37 23.66 17.77
CA GLN A 75 0.32 22.75 18.26
C GLN A 75 -0.59 22.26 17.12
N LEU A 76 -0.94 23.14 16.19
CA LEU A 76 -1.71 22.78 15.01
C LEU A 76 -0.94 21.79 14.13
N GLU A 77 0.35 22.03 13.90
CA GLU A 77 1.20 21.13 13.12
C GLU A 77 1.31 19.74 13.77
N LEU A 78 1.46 19.69 15.10
CA LEU A 78 1.48 18.43 15.85
C LEU A 78 0.16 17.66 15.73
N ALA A 79 -0.97 18.37 15.84
CA ALA A 79 -2.29 17.77 15.68
C ALA A 79 -2.48 17.21 14.26
N ALA A 80 -2.12 17.99 13.24
CA ALA A 80 -2.19 17.59 11.84
C ALA A 80 -1.32 16.36 11.54
N ALA A 81 -0.11 16.30 12.11
CA ALA A 81 0.77 15.14 11.96
C ALA A 81 0.16 13.86 12.58
N LYS A 82 -0.42 13.98 13.79
CA LYS A 82 -1.10 12.87 14.48
C LYS A 82 -2.34 12.40 13.71
N GLU A 83 -3.13 13.33 13.20
CA GLU A 83 -4.30 13.04 12.39
C GLU A 83 -3.93 12.37 11.06
N SER A 84 -2.94 12.91 10.35
CA SER A 84 -2.45 12.34 9.09
C SER A 84 -1.98 10.89 9.26
N ALA A 85 -1.25 10.59 10.33
CA ALA A 85 -0.85 9.23 10.67
C ALA A 85 -2.05 8.32 10.96
N ASN A 86 -3.05 8.79 11.69
CA ASN A 86 -4.24 7.99 11.99
C ASN A 86 -5.08 7.71 10.74
N ASN A 87 -5.25 8.69 9.87
CA ASN A 87 -6.02 8.56 8.63
C ASN A 87 -5.34 7.58 7.68
N VAL A 88 -4.02 7.71 7.47
CA VAL A 88 -3.31 6.78 6.57
C VAL A 88 -3.31 5.34 7.08
N ILE A 89 -3.37 5.10 8.39
CA ILE A 89 -3.47 3.75 8.95
C ILE A 89 -4.86 3.16 8.69
N ARG A 90 -5.92 3.97 8.69
CA ARG A 90 -7.32 3.51 8.61
C ARG A 90 -7.87 3.43 7.18
N ASP A 91 -7.41 4.30 6.29
CA ASP A 91 -8.06 4.54 4.99
C ASP A 91 -7.49 3.69 3.84
N ARG A 92 -6.67 2.68 4.14
CA ARG A 92 -5.96 1.90 3.12
C ARG A 92 -6.72 0.61 2.78
N ILE A 93 -7.33 0.56 1.59
CA ILE A 93 -8.30 -0.47 1.21
C ILE A 93 -7.58 -1.74 0.75
N PHE A 94 -6.51 -1.60 -0.04
CA PHE A 94 -5.82 -2.73 -0.64
C PHE A 94 -4.88 -3.45 0.33
N ILE A 95 -4.44 -2.81 1.40
CA ILE A 95 -3.56 -3.38 2.45
C ILE A 95 -4.23 -3.48 3.83
N ALA A 96 -5.54 -3.19 3.93
CA ALA A 96 -6.28 -3.22 5.19
C ALA A 96 -6.10 -4.52 6.00
N PRO A 97 -6.21 -5.73 5.42
CA PRO A 97 -6.03 -6.97 6.16
C PRO A 97 -4.65 -7.06 6.82
N GLU A 98 -3.59 -6.77 6.06
CA GLU A 98 -2.22 -6.87 6.54
C GLU A 98 -1.91 -5.82 7.61
N VAL A 99 -2.37 -4.58 7.40
CA VAL A 99 -2.25 -3.50 8.39
C VAL A 99 -2.98 -3.86 9.69
N GLY A 100 -4.13 -4.53 9.58
CA GLY A 100 -4.91 -5.04 10.71
C GLY A 100 -4.17 -6.14 11.47
N ASP A 101 -3.69 -7.17 10.77
CA ASP A 101 -2.98 -8.31 11.36
C ASP A 101 -1.70 -7.86 12.08
N MET A 102 -0.98 -6.91 11.49
CA MET A 102 0.21 -6.28 12.10
C MET A 102 -0.10 -5.40 13.31
N ASN A 103 -1.38 -5.06 13.55
CA ASN A 103 -1.81 -4.13 14.59
C ASN A 103 -1.08 -2.77 14.52
N VAL A 104 -0.90 -2.22 13.32
CA VAL A 104 -0.12 -0.98 13.07
C VAL A 104 -0.63 0.18 13.94
N LEU A 105 -1.95 0.32 14.11
CA LEU A 105 -2.53 1.37 14.95
C LEU A 105 -2.08 1.26 16.42
N ARG A 106 -2.02 0.04 16.95
CA ARG A 106 -1.56 -0.21 18.33
C ARG A 106 -0.07 0.10 18.46
N ALA A 107 0.75 -0.37 17.51
CA ALA A 107 2.18 -0.08 17.48
C ALA A 107 2.44 1.44 17.42
N TRP A 108 1.72 2.15 16.55
CA TRP A 108 1.76 3.61 16.45
C TRP A 108 1.39 4.30 17.76
N THR A 109 0.31 3.86 18.41
CA THR A 109 -0.11 4.41 19.71
C THR A 109 0.97 4.25 20.78
N LEU A 110 1.67 3.10 20.81
CA LEU A 110 2.77 2.88 21.74
C LEU A 110 3.96 3.81 21.48
N ILE A 111 4.31 4.05 20.21
CA ILE A 111 5.36 5.01 19.82
C ILE A 111 5.00 6.40 20.33
N MET A 112 3.76 6.84 20.11
CA MET A 112 3.27 8.15 20.57
C MET A 112 3.28 8.30 22.10
N ASN A 113 2.93 7.23 22.82
CA ASN A 113 2.95 7.23 24.28
C ASN A 113 4.38 7.32 24.85
N SER A 114 5.37 6.72 24.18
CA SER A 114 6.77 6.83 24.60
C SER A 114 7.32 8.22 24.31
N SER A 115 7.02 8.77 23.14
CA SER A 115 7.37 10.16 22.77
C SER A 115 6.81 11.16 23.78
N ARG A 116 5.52 11.06 24.10
CA ARG A 116 4.84 11.93 25.08
C ARG A 116 5.43 11.86 26.50
N ARG A 117 5.98 10.70 26.88
CA ARG A 117 6.64 10.51 28.19
C ARG A 117 8.08 11.04 28.22
N GLY A 118 8.59 11.54 27.09
CA GLY A 118 9.97 11.98 26.94
C GLY A 118 10.96 10.83 26.67
N ASP A 119 10.48 9.60 26.49
CA ASP A 119 11.34 8.45 26.14
C ASP A 119 11.51 8.37 24.61
N LEU A 120 12.29 9.32 24.08
CA LEU A 120 12.52 9.47 22.65
C LEU A 120 13.30 8.28 22.05
N ASN A 121 14.17 7.64 22.84
CA ASN A 121 14.92 6.47 22.41
C ASN A 121 13.99 5.26 22.22
N ASP A 122 13.10 4.98 23.17
CA ASP A 122 12.10 3.93 23.02
C ASP A 122 11.13 4.24 21.86
N ALA A 123 10.71 5.50 21.71
CA ALA A 123 9.87 5.92 20.59
C ALA A 123 10.55 5.65 19.23
N GLN A 124 11.83 6.04 19.09
CA GLN A 124 12.60 5.85 17.87
C GLN A 124 12.86 4.37 17.57
N ASN A 125 13.20 3.56 18.57
CA ASN A 125 13.39 2.11 18.41
C ASN A 125 12.09 1.42 17.98
N ARG A 126 10.96 1.77 18.61
CA ARG A 126 9.65 1.23 18.22
C ARG A 126 9.25 1.65 16.82
N PHE A 127 9.50 2.90 16.44
CA PHE A 127 9.23 3.38 15.10
C PHE A 127 10.09 2.65 14.05
N HIS A 128 11.38 2.45 14.34
CA HIS A 128 12.27 1.70 13.47
C HIS A 128 11.78 0.27 13.24
N ASN A 129 11.39 -0.42 14.31
CA ASN A 129 10.84 -1.79 14.22
C ASN A 129 9.54 -1.82 13.41
N LEU A 130 8.61 -0.90 13.68
CA LEU A 130 7.36 -0.81 12.93
C LEU A 130 7.61 -0.54 11.44
N ALA A 131 8.52 0.37 11.11
CA ALA A 131 8.88 0.67 9.73
C ALA A 131 9.49 -0.56 9.03
N ALA A 132 10.35 -1.33 9.72
CA ALA A 132 10.91 -2.57 9.20
C ALA A 132 9.82 -3.62 8.94
N ASP A 133 8.90 -3.82 9.87
CA ASP A 133 7.78 -4.77 9.72
C ASP A 133 6.86 -4.40 8.54
N ILE A 134 6.61 -3.10 8.34
CA ILE A 134 5.86 -2.57 7.19
C ILE A 134 6.58 -2.89 5.88
N VAL A 135 7.89 -2.67 5.81
CA VAL A 135 8.70 -2.99 4.62
C VAL A 135 8.67 -4.49 4.33
N LEU A 136 8.86 -5.34 5.34
CA LEU A 136 8.81 -6.79 5.17
C LEU A 136 7.44 -7.27 4.67
N SER A 137 6.35 -6.69 5.18
CA SER A 137 5.00 -7.03 4.75
C SER A 137 4.71 -6.55 3.33
N ALA A 138 5.21 -5.38 2.96
CA ALA A 138 5.15 -4.87 1.59
C ALA A 138 5.91 -5.76 0.59
N LEU A 139 7.06 -6.32 0.99
CA LEU A 139 7.83 -7.24 0.15
C LEU A 139 7.13 -8.59 -0.03
N LYS A 140 6.63 -9.21 1.05
CA LYS A 140 5.90 -10.49 0.98
C LYS A 140 4.67 -10.43 0.09
N THR A 141 4.02 -9.27 0.05
CA THR A 141 2.79 -9.08 -0.74
C THR A 141 3.07 -8.62 -2.17
N SER A 142 4.35 -8.43 -2.51
CA SER A 142 4.80 -8.10 -3.85
C SER A 142 5.28 -9.30 -4.65
N GLU A 143 5.23 -10.52 -4.10
CA GLU A 143 5.52 -11.81 -4.77
C GLU A 143 4.23 -12.44 -5.34
#